data_AF-A0A521HXL9-F1
#
_entry.id   AF-A0A521HXL9-F1
#
_cell.length_a   1.000
_cell.length_b   1.000
_cell.length_c   1.000
_cell.angle_alpha   90.00
_cell.angle_beta   90.00
_cell.angle_gamma   90.00
#
_symmetry.space_group_name_H-M   'P 1'
#
loop_
_entity.id
_entity.type
_entity.pdbx_description
1 polymer ?
#
loop_
_entity_poly.entity_id
_entity_poly.type
_entity_poly.pdbx_seq_one_letter_code
_entity_poly.pdbx_strand_id
1 'polypeptide(L)'
;MKLRLAQVAAIAVIAAVATSPAHAGHAAREAAKQMVALSDGGTLYVFEGGLMAKEDRYGRATSVKVGTVVEAVDGRKITMTSNEVARLSQLLDLDHRG
;
A
#
# COMPACT_ATOMS: atom_id res chain seq x y z
N MET A 1 -30.57 10.94 -18.69
CA MET A 1 -29.77 10.73 -17.46
C MET A 1 -28.56 9.89 -17.82
N LYS A 2 -27.34 10.38 -17.59
CA LYS A 2 -26.09 9.69 -17.95
C LYS A 2 -25.66 8.82 -16.76
N LEU A 3 -25.86 7.50 -16.86
CA LEU A 3 -25.45 6.56 -15.81
C LEU A 3 -23.92 6.45 -15.79
N ARG A 4 -23.34 6.61 -14.60
CA ARG A 4 -21.92 6.47 -14.31
C ARG A 4 -21.56 4.99 -14.33
N LEU A 5 -20.76 4.54 -15.29
CA LEU A 5 -20.21 3.19 -15.27
C LEU A 5 -19.04 3.16 -14.27
N ALA A 6 -19.29 2.54 -13.12
CA ALA A 6 -18.26 2.14 -12.19
C ALA A 6 -17.36 1.09 -12.88
N GLN A 7 -16.10 1.45 -13.11
CA GLN A 7 -15.10 0.51 -13.62
C GLN A 7 -14.74 -0.49 -12.51
N VAL A 8 -15.22 -1.72 -12.68
CA VAL A 8 -14.81 -2.90 -11.92
C VAL A 8 -13.39 -3.25 -12.38
N ALA A 9 -12.39 -2.90 -11.58
CA ALA A 9 -11.02 -3.37 -11.80
C ALA A 9 -10.88 -4.76 -11.18
N ALA A 10 -10.75 -5.77 -12.04
CA ALA A 10 -10.45 -7.15 -11.64
C ALA A 10 -9.07 -7.20 -10.99
N ILE A 11 -9.02 -7.57 -9.70
CA ILE A 11 -7.76 -7.76 -8.99
C ILE A 11 -7.30 -9.19 -9.26
N ALA A 12 -6.36 -9.35 -10.19
CA ALA A 12 -5.62 -10.58 -10.38
C ALA A 12 -4.65 -10.77 -9.20
N VAL A 13 -4.81 -11.85 -8.45
CA VAL A 13 -3.92 -12.24 -7.35
C VAL A 13 -2.68 -12.88 -7.94
N ILE A 14 -1.55 -12.19 -7.88
CA ILE A 14 -0.22 -12.77 -8.06
C ILE A 14 0.58 -12.46 -6.79
N ALA A 15 0.82 -13.49 -6.00
CA ALA A 15 1.64 -13.42 -4.79
C ALA A 15 3.12 -13.39 -5.18
N ALA A 16 3.67 -12.19 -5.37
CA ALA A 16 5.11 -11.99 -5.46
C ALA A 16 5.69 -11.87 -4.05
N VAL A 17 6.18 -12.98 -3.50
CA VAL A 17 6.98 -12.99 -2.27
C VAL A 17 8.37 -12.45 -2.62
N ALA A 18 8.59 -11.15 -2.40
CA ALA A 18 9.90 -10.52 -2.48
C ALA A 18 10.52 -10.43 -1.07
N THR A 19 11.62 -11.14 -0.85
CA THR A 19 12.44 -11.08 0.37
C THR A 19 13.43 -9.93 0.26
N SER A 20 13.18 -8.80 0.91
CA SER A 20 14.12 -7.67 1.14
C SER A 20 13.52 -6.65 2.13
N PRO A 21 14.33 -5.74 2.72
CA PRO A 21 15.34 -5.90 3.76
C PRO A 21 14.74 -5.69 5.19
N ALA A 22 15.61 -5.76 6.21
CA ALA A 22 15.33 -5.91 7.63
C ALA A 22 14.32 -4.93 8.29
N HIS A 23 13.30 -5.53 8.91
CA HIS A 23 12.64 -5.18 10.19
C HIS A 23 12.41 -3.68 10.49
N ALA A 24 11.56 -3.05 9.68
CA ALA A 24 10.66 -2.02 10.17
C ALA A 24 9.26 -2.36 9.63
N GLY A 25 8.27 -2.45 10.52
CA GLY A 25 6.87 -2.63 10.19
C GLY A 25 6.35 -4.06 10.21
N HIS A 26 6.83 -4.97 11.07
CA HIS A 26 6.21 -6.28 11.27
C HIS A 26 4.70 -6.15 11.50
N ALA A 27 4.27 -5.26 12.40
CA ALA A 27 2.85 -5.00 12.64
C ALA A 27 2.10 -4.48 11.38
N ALA A 28 2.74 -3.65 10.56
CA ALA A 28 2.14 -3.16 9.31
C ALA A 28 1.98 -4.27 8.26
N ARG A 29 2.96 -5.18 8.18
CA ARG A 29 2.96 -6.34 7.29
C ARG A 29 1.88 -7.34 7.71
N GLU A 30 1.76 -7.63 9.00
CA GLU A 30 0.74 -8.53 9.55
C GLU A 30 -0.69 -7.97 9.38
N ALA A 31 -0.86 -6.65 9.53
CA ALA A 31 -2.16 -6.01 9.37
C ALA A 31 -2.60 -5.87 7.90
N ALA A 32 -1.66 -5.95 6.96
CA ALA A 32 -1.94 -5.78 5.54
C ALA A 32 -2.33 -7.12 4.89
N LYS A 33 -3.41 -7.06 4.12
CA LYS A 33 -3.85 -8.18 3.28
C LYS A 33 -2.92 -8.39 2.10
N GLN A 34 -2.37 -7.31 1.57
CA GLN A 34 -1.43 -7.33 0.46
C GLN A 34 -0.43 -6.19 0.58
N MET A 35 0.81 -6.47 0.17
CA MET A 35 1.86 -5.47 0.05
C MET A 35 2.34 -5.43 -1.41
N VAL A 36 2.58 -4.22 -1.92
CA VAL A 36 3.10 -4.01 -3.26
C VAL A 36 4.32 -3.10 -3.18
N ALA A 37 5.47 -3.60 -3.62
CA ALA A 37 6.66 -2.79 -3.77
C ALA A 37 6.46 -1.76 -4.90
N LEU A 38 6.81 -0.50 -4.63
CA LEU A 38 6.65 0.61 -5.55
C LEU A 38 7.97 0.94 -6.25
N SER A 39 7.89 1.44 -7.49
CA SER A 39 9.05 1.86 -8.29
C SER A 39 9.88 2.96 -7.61
N ASP A 40 9.28 3.77 -6.74
CA ASP A 40 9.99 4.80 -5.97
C ASP A 40 10.77 4.25 -4.75
N GLY A 41 10.76 2.94 -4.56
CA GLY A 41 11.43 2.24 -3.45
C GLY A 41 10.61 2.16 -2.17
N GLY A 42 9.37 2.68 -2.17
CA GLY A 42 8.42 2.53 -1.07
C GLY A 42 7.56 1.27 -1.18
N THR A 43 6.61 1.14 -0.26
CA THR A 43 5.67 0.01 -0.20
C THR A 43 4.24 0.51 -0.10
N LEU A 44 3.36 -0.02 -0.93
CA LEU A 44 1.91 0.16 -0.80
C LEU A 44 1.33 -0.99 0.03
N TYR A 45 0.72 -0.66 1.15
CA TYR A 45 -0.03 -1.57 2.00
C TYR A 45 -1.51 -1.49 1.63
N VAL A 46 -2.10 -2.65 1.34
CA VAL A 46 -3.53 -2.83 1.12
C VAL A 46 -4.08 -3.60 2.31
N PHE A 47 -4.92 -2.93 3.10
CA PHE A 47 -5.57 -3.51 4.26
C PHE A 47 -6.88 -4.21 3.90
N GLU A 48 -7.48 -4.87 4.89
CA GLU A 48 -8.85 -5.38 4.79
C GLU A 48 -9.82 -4.30 4.29
N GLY A 49 -10.76 -4.72 3.44
CA GLY A 49 -11.68 -3.80 2.75
C GLY A 49 -11.09 -3.04 1.56
N GLY A 50 -9.81 -3.25 1.22
CA GLY A 50 -9.15 -2.59 0.09
C GLY A 50 -8.67 -1.16 0.39
N LEU A 51 -8.59 -0.80 1.68
CA LEU A 51 -8.02 0.47 2.13
C LEU A 51 -6.51 0.48 1.89
N MET A 52 -5.95 1.65 1.59
CA MET A 52 -4.59 1.76 1.09
C MET A 52 -3.79 2.76 1.90
N ALA A 53 -2.53 2.44 2.18
CA ALA A 53 -1.56 3.38 2.72
C ALA A 53 -0.19 3.15 2.10
N LYS A 54 0.56 4.23 1.91
CA LYS A 54 1.90 4.18 1.33
C LYS A 54 2.96 4.43 2.40
N GLU A 55 4.00 3.61 2.38
CA GLU A 55 5.28 3.84 3.02
C GLU A 55 6.29 4.33 1.98
N ASP A 56 7.14 5.29 2.35
CA ASP A 56 8.25 5.73 1.51
C ASP A 56 9.47 4.78 1.63
N ARG A 57 10.47 5.01 0.79
CA ARG A 57 11.73 4.25 0.81
C ARG A 57 12.54 4.33 2.12
N TYR A 58 12.15 5.18 3.05
CA TYR A 58 12.80 5.37 4.34
C TYR A 58 12.00 4.74 5.49
N GLY A 59 10.95 3.96 5.19
CA GLY A 59 10.13 3.31 6.20
C GLY A 59 9.13 4.27 6.87
N ARG A 60 8.73 5.35 6.20
CA ARG A 60 7.80 6.35 6.78
C ARG A 60 6.46 6.34 6.08
N ALA A 61 5.38 6.34 6.85
CA ALA A 61 4.03 6.50 6.33
C ALA A 61 3.91 7.86 5.62
N THR A 62 3.55 7.84 4.34
CA THR A 62 3.42 9.02 3.48
C THR A 62 2.00 9.14 2.96
N SER A 63 1.42 10.32 3.17
CA SER A 63 0.09 10.66 2.67
C SER A 63 0.10 10.79 1.15
N VAL A 64 -0.79 10.06 0.48
CA VAL A 64 -0.99 10.15 -0.96
C VAL A 64 -2.43 10.55 -1.26
N LYS A 65 -2.62 11.51 -2.16
CA LYS A 65 -3.95 11.95 -2.56
C LYS A 65 -4.71 10.81 -3.26
N VAL A 66 -5.94 10.56 -2.84
CA VAL A 66 -6.85 9.62 -3.54
C VAL A 66 -7.02 10.04 -5.00
N GLY A 67 -6.99 9.06 -5.90
CA GLY A 67 -6.96 9.26 -7.35
C GLY A 67 -5.56 9.39 -7.94
N THR A 68 -4.51 9.51 -7.11
CA THR A 68 -3.12 9.47 -7.59
C THR A 68 -2.76 8.06 -8.04
N VAL A 69 -2.07 7.95 -9.17
CA VAL A 69 -1.53 6.68 -9.66
C VAL A 69 -0.12 6.49 -9.11
N VAL A 70 0.11 5.37 -8.43
CA VAL A 70 1.44 4.92 -8.03
C VAL A 70 1.87 3.77 -8.93
N GLU A 71 3.17 3.62 -9.15
CA GLU A 71 3.73 2.57 -9.99
C GLU A 71 4.40 1.50 -9.13
N ALA A 72 4.04 0.25 -9.37
CA ALA A 72 4.68 -0.92 -8.76
C ALA A 72 5.98 -1.26 -9.49
N VAL A 73 6.90 -1.93 -8.80
CA VAL A 73 8.21 -2.34 -9.38
C VAL A 73 8.09 -3.21 -10.63
N ASP A 74 6.96 -3.87 -10.82
CA ASP A 74 6.65 -4.70 -12.00
C ASP A 74 5.99 -3.90 -13.15
N GLY A 75 5.92 -2.58 -13.03
CA GLY A 75 5.34 -1.67 -14.02
C GLY A 75 3.81 -1.52 -13.92
N ARG A 76 3.13 -2.19 -12.98
CA ARG A 76 1.68 -2.00 -12.77
C ARG A 76 1.39 -0.62 -12.21
N LYS A 77 0.37 0.02 -12.78
CA LYS A 77 -0.17 1.30 -12.29
C LYS A 77 -1.35 1.06 -11.38
N ILE A 78 -1.27 1.55 -10.15
CA ILE A 78 -2.29 1.38 -9.11
C ILE A 78 -2.84 2.74 -8.75
N THR A 79 -4.15 2.94 -8.93
CA THR A 79 -4.83 4.15 -8.49
C THR A 79 -5.14 4.06 -7.00
N MET A 80 -4.69 5.04 -6.23
CA MET A 80 -5.04 5.16 -4.81
C MET A 80 -6.53 5.41 -4.64
N THR A 81 -7.21 4.52 -3.92
CA THR A 81 -8.64 4.64 -3.60
C THR A 81 -8.89 5.13 -2.17
N SER A 82 -7.91 5.00 -1.28
CA SER A 82 -7.93 5.41 0.12
C SER A 82 -6.54 5.91 0.54
N ASN A 83 -6.46 6.53 1.71
CA ASN A 83 -5.23 7.06 2.29
C ASN A 83 -5.22 6.86 3.82
N GLU A 84 -4.91 5.64 4.27
CA GLU A 84 -4.82 5.26 5.68
C GLU A 84 -3.45 5.56 6.29
N VAL A 85 -2.87 6.72 5.97
CA VAL A 85 -1.53 7.12 6.43
C VAL A 85 -1.42 7.12 7.96
N ALA A 86 -2.46 7.54 8.68
CA ALA A 86 -2.46 7.56 10.14
C ALA A 86 -2.39 6.16 10.73
N ARG A 87 -3.18 5.22 10.19
CA ARG A 87 -3.14 3.80 10.60
C ARG A 87 -1.77 3.19 10.33
N LEU A 88 -1.22 3.44 9.14
CA LEU A 88 0.12 2.93 8.79
C LEU A 88 1.18 3.51 9.73
N SER A 89 1.14 4.82 10.02
CA SER A 89 2.08 5.45 10.97
C SER A 89 2.04 4.77 12.34
N GLN A 90 0.84 4.50 12.87
CA GLN A 90 0.69 3.80 14.14
C GLN A 90 1.28 2.39 14.10
N LEU A 91 1.08 1.66 13.00
CA LEU A 91 1.61 0.30 12.84
C LEU A 91 3.14 0.28 12.74
N LEU A 92 3.73 1.27 12.07
CA LEU A 92 5.18 1.42 11.99
C LEU A 92 5.78 1.85 13.34
N ASP A 93 5.10 2.73 14.08
CA ASP A 93 5.52 3.13 15.43
C ASP A 93 5.45 2.00 16.46
N LEU A 94 4.48 1.09 16.33
CA LEU A 94 4.40 -0.11 17.17
C LEU A 94 5.63 -1.00 17.00
N ASP A 95 6.17 -1.06 15.79
CA ASP A 95 7.36 -1.85 15.49
C ASP A 95 8.64 -1.24 16.10
N HIS A 96 8.75 0.08 16.09
CA HIS A 96 9.89 0.79 16.70
C HIS A 96 9.93 0.74 18.23
N ARG A 97 8.83 0.33 18.88
CA ARG A 97 8.72 0.24 20.34
C ARG A 97 8.81 -1.20 20.88
N GLY A 98 8.95 -2.19 19.99
CA GLY A 98 9.07 -3.61 20.31
C GLY A 98 10.51 -4.07 20.53
#